data_AF-A0A966H187-F1
#
_entry.id   AF-A0A966H187-F1
#
_cell.length_a   1.000
_cell.length_b   1.000
_cell.length_c   1.000
_cell.angle_alpha   90.00
_cell.angle_beta   90.00
_cell.angle_gamma   90.00
#
_symmetry.space_group_name_H-M   'P 1'
#
loop_
_entity.id
_entity.type
_entity.pdbx_description
1 polymer ?
#
loop_
_entity_poly.entity_id
_entity_poly.type
_entity_poly.pdbx_seq_one_letter_code
_entity_poly.pdbx_strand_id
1 'polypeptide(L)'
;MSTYSEKQIQIMQAAEGLFADKGFDGTSVRDIAEAAGVNLAMISYYFGSKEKLMEAMFVHRSSSFRLQLENMLQNKDLDPMQKVEMLADQYIDKLLGQQCFHRIMVREQMVHHNKFIGEQIQQLKMRNQALIRQLIEEGQQKKMFKADVDVPLLMNTLVGTVSQLVTTQHFYREMNNLQSLTDDEFVTYIRPKLSKHIKQIFKAILKNEEHV
;
A
#
# COMPACT_ATOMS: atom_id res chain seq x y z
N MET A 1 14.44 10.48 9.02
CA MET A 1 13.22 10.85 8.29
C MET A 1 13.55 12.04 7.41
N SER A 2 13.25 12.02 6.12
CA SER A 2 13.30 13.23 5.31
C SER A 2 12.11 14.11 5.72
N THR A 3 12.39 15.16 6.48
CA THR A 3 11.38 16.14 6.90
C THR A 3 11.08 17.04 5.71
N TYR A 4 10.03 16.72 4.96
CA TYR A 4 9.51 17.59 3.90
C TYR A 4 8.76 18.77 4.53
N SER A 5 8.90 19.96 3.95
CA SER A 5 8.12 21.14 4.35
C SER A 5 6.64 20.98 3.99
N GLU A 6 5.75 21.76 4.61
CA GLU A 6 4.33 21.81 4.25
C GLU A 6 4.11 22.06 2.75
N LYS A 7 4.93 22.94 2.14
CA LYS A 7 4.86 23.22 0.71
C LYS A 7 5.28 22.03 -0.15
N GLN A 8 6.30 21.29 0.26
CA GLN A 8 6.68 20.05 -0.43
C GLN A 8 5.57 19.01 -0.34
N ILE A 9 4.92 18.86 0.82
CA ILE A 9 3.80 17.94 1.01
C ILE A 9 2.60 18.36 0.14
N GLN A 10 2.27 19.66 0.11
CA GLN A 10 1.20 20.20 -0.72
C GLN A 10 1.43 19.90 -2.21
N ILE A 11 2.66 20.10 -2.71
CA ILE A 11 3.03 19.78 -4.09
C ILE A 11 2.94 18.28 -4.36
N MET A 12 3.41 17.43 -3.44
CA MET A 12 3.30 15.98 -3.58
C MET A 12 1.83 15.53 -3.64
N GLN A 13 0.95 16.06 -2.80
CA GLN A 13 -0.47 15.69 -2.79
C GLN A 13 -1.16 16.05 -4.11
N ALA A 14 -0.90 17.24 -4.65
CA ALA A 14 -1.44 17.66 -5.95
C ALA A 14 -0.91 16.78 -7.08
N ALA A 15 0.40 16.49 -7.08
CA ALA A 15 1.01 15.61 -8.07
C ALA A 15 0.48 14.17 -7.98
N GLU A 16 0.22 13.65 -6.79
CA GLU A 16 -0.30 12.29 -6.57
C GLU A 16 -1.67 12.12 -7.22
N GLY A 17 -2.59 13.08 -7.05
CA GLY A 17 -3.90 13.05 -7.71
C GLY A 17 -3.76 13.05 -9.23
N LEU A 18 -2.97 13.98 -9.78
CA LEU A 18 -2.78 14.11 -11.22
C LEU A 18 -2.12 12.87 -11.84
N PHE A 19 -1.08 12.32 -11.19
CA PHE A 19 -0.44 11.08 -11.65
C PHE A 19 -1.38 9.87 -11.58
N ALA A 20 -2.25 9.80 -10.57
CA ALA A 20 -3.21 8.72 -10.45
C ALA A 20 -4.28 8.77 -11.57
N ASP A 21 -4.65 9.97 -12.02
CA ASP A 21 -5.74 10.16 -12.98
C ASP A 21 -5.23 10.20 -14.43
N LYS A 22 -4.20 11.02 -14.71
CA LYS A 22 -3.65 11.22 -16.07
C LYS A 22 -2.45 10.33 -16.37
N GLY A 23 -1.80 9.77 -15.34
CA GLY A 23 -0.51 9.10 -15.47
C GLY A 23 0.67 10.06 -15.42
N PHE A 24 1.88 9.50 -15.34
CA PHE A 24 3.11 10.29 -15.26
C PHE A 24 3.32 11.14 -16.51
N ASP A 25 3.27 10.55 -17.71
CA ASP A 25 3.51 11.25 -18.97
C ASP A 25 2.42 12.27 -19.32
N GLY A 26 1.17 11.97 -18.97
CA GLY A 26 0.03 12.86 -19.17
C GLY A 26 -0.04 14.04 -18.20
N THR A 27 0.88 14.13 -17.23
CA THR A 27 0.91 15.20 -16.23
C THR A 27 2.10 16.13 -16.47
N SER A 28 1.84 17.43 -16.60
CA SER A 28 2.88 18.45 -16.74
C SER A 28 3.24 19.08 -15.38
N VAL A 29 4.45 19.64 -15.25
CA VAL A 29 4.83 20.43 -14.06
C VAL A 29 3.99 21.68 -13.90
N ARG A 30 3.38 22.20 -14.98
CA ARG A 30 2.45 23.34 -14.91
C ARG A 30 1.12 22.93 -14.29
N ASP A 31 0.58 21.78 -14.69
CA ASP A 31 -0.64 21.21 -14.11
C ASP A 31 -0.47 21.03 -12.59
N ILE A 32 0.69 20.52 -12.17
CA ILE A 32 1.01 20.31 -10.75
C ILE A 32 1.08 21.65 -10.00
N ALA A 33 1.71 22.67 -10.60
CA ALA A 33 1.84 23.98 -9.98
C ALA A 33 0.48 24.64 -9.77
N GLU A 34 -0.37 24.57 -10.79
CA GLU A 34 -1.75 25.08 -10.76
C GLU A 34 -2.58 24.34 -9.70
N ALA A 35 -2.58 23.01 -9.72
CA ALA A 35 -3.32 22.20 -8.76
C ALA A 35 -2.84 22.39 -7.31
N ALA A 36 -1.54 22.61 -7.10
CA ALA A 36 -0.97 22.89 -5.79
C ALA A 36 -1.13 24.36 -5.35
N GLY A 37 -1.59 25.26 -6.22
CA GLY A 37 -1.66 26.69 -5.92
C GLY A 37 -0.29 27.32 -5.63
N VAL A 38 0.76 26.89 -6.35
CA VAL A 38 2.13 27.39 -6.22
C VAL A 38 2.67 27.90 -7.55
N ASN A 39 3.72 28.72 -7.51
CA ASN A 39 4.43 29.09 -8.73
C ASN A 39 5.25 27.89 -9.25
N LEU A 40 5.28 27.69 -10.57
CA LEU A 40 6.10 26.69 -11.26
C LEU A 40 7.56 26.64 -10.78
N ALA A 41 8.16 27.79 -10.50
CA ALA A 41 9.54 27.87 -9.99
C ALA A 41 9.73 27.13 -8.65
N MET A 42 8.68 27.01 -7.82
CA MET A 42 8.74 26.28 -6.56
C MET A 42 8.89 24.78 -6.76
N ILE A 43 8.30 24.20 -7.80
CA ILE A 43 8.45 22.77 -8.11
C ILE A 43 9.91 22.49 -8.51
N SER A 44 10.46 23.31 -9.41
CA SER A 44 11.87 23.21 -9.80
C SER A 44 12.80 23.43 -8.61
N TYR A 45 12.50 24.38 -7.72
CA TYR A 45 13.30 24.63 -6.52
C TYR A 45 13.29 23.45 -5.54
N TYR A 46 12.11 22.88 -5.23
CA TYR A 46 12.00 21.84 -4.21
C TYR A 46 12.40 20.44 -4.70
N PHE A 47 12.15 20.14 -5.97
CA PHE A 47 12.28 18.78 -6.50
C PHE A 47 13.23 18.70 -7.69
N GLY A 48 13.51 19.80 -8.38
CA GLY A 48 14.35 19.82 -9.58
C GLY A 48 13.62 19.34 -10.83
N SER A 49 12.99 18.17 -10.80
CA SER A 49 12.25 17.60 -11.94
C SER A 49 10.99 16.84 -11.51
N LYS A 50 10.14 16.50 -12.50
CA LYS A 50 8.91 15.71 -12.30
C LYS A 50 9.22 14.30 -11.81
N GLU A 51 10.31 13.72 -12.29
CA GLU A 51 10.85 12.42 -11.87
C GLU A 51 11.24 12.48 -10.40
N LYS A 52 12.11 13.42 -10.01
CA LYS A 52 12.52 13.58 -8.61
C LYS A 52 11.36 13.87 -7.66
N LEU A 53 10.32 14.56 -8.11
CA LEU A 53 9.08 14.72 -7.35
C LEU A 53 8.37 13.36 -7.13
N MET A 54 8.24 12.54 -8.17
CA MET A 54 7.69 11.18 -8.06
C MET A 54 8.54 10.31 -7.11
N GLU A 55 9.87 10.38 -7.19
CA GLU A 55 10.78 9.66 -6.30
C GLU A 55 10.61 10.08 -4.85
N ALA A 56 10.57 11.40 -4.58
CA ALA A 56 10.37 11.94 -3.24
C ALA A 56 9.01 11.55 -2.66
N MET A 57 7.95 11.57 -3.49
CA MET A 57 6.62 11.09 -3.12
C MET A 57 6.63 9.60 -2.74
N PHE A 58 7.28 8.76 -3.57
CA PHE A 58 7.41 7.33 -3.29
C PHE A 58 8.13 7.06 -1.97
N VAL A 59 9.25 7.75 -1.72
CA VAL A 59 10.00 7.63 -0.46
C VAL A 59 9.14 8.07 0.72
N HIS A 60 8.44 9.20 0.59
CA HIS A 60 7.55 9.70 1.63
C HIS A 60 6.46 8.68 1.99
N ARG A 61 5.71 8.17 1.01
CA ARG A 61 4.60 7.21 1.19
C ARG A 61 5.06 5.81 1.65
N SER A 62 6.25 5.37 1.27
CA SER A 62 6.75 4.03 1.61
C SER A 62 7.45 3.94 2.98
N SER A 63 8.00 5.06 3.47
CA SER A 63 8.85 5.06 4.67
C SER A 63 8.12 4.73 5.98
N SER A 64 6.92 5.27 6.19
CA SER A 64 6.15 5.09 7.44
C SER A 64 5.70 3.64 7.62
N PHE A 65 5.21 3.03 6.54
CA PHE A 65 4.72 1.66 6.55
C PHE A 65 5.80 0.64 6.94
N ARG A 66 7.03 0.85 6.45
CA ARG A 66 8.16 -0.01 6.78
C ARG A 66 8.42 -0.04 8.28
N LEU A 67 8.49 1.13 8.91
CA LEU A 67 8.76 1.24 10.34
C LEU A 67 7.65 0.57 11.16
N GLN A 68 6.39 0.68 10.72
CA GLN A 68 5.27 0.00 11.36
C GLN A 68 5.38 -1.52 11.28
N LEU A 69 5.79 -2.07 10.13
CA LEU A 69 6.03 -3.51 9.97
C LEU A 69 7.19 -3.99 10.85
N GLU A 70 8.33 -3.30 10.82
CA GLU A 70 9.51 -3.64 11.62
C GLU A 70 9.18 -3.62 13.12
N ASN A 71 8.50 -2.59 13.61
CA ASN A 71 8.10 -2.47 15.01
C ASN A 71 7.12 -3.58 15.43
N MET A 72 6.16 -3.92 14.57
CA MET A 72 5.21 -5.00 14.84
C MET A 72 5.93 -6.36 14.96
N LEU A 73 6.90 -6.63 14.10
CA LEU A 73 7.65 -7.88 14.12
C LEU A 73 8.53 -8.03 15.37
N GLN A 74 9.12 -6.93 15.83
CA GLN A 74 9.95 -6.90 17.05
C GLN A 74 9.13 -6.89 18.35
N ASN A 75 7.82 -6.70 18.29
CA ASN A 75 6.97 -6.72 19.47
C ASN A 75 6.85 -8.15 20.04
N LYS A 76 7.40 -8.35 21.25
CA LYS A 76 7.44 -9.64 21.95
C LYS A 76 6.15 -9.99 22.69
N ASP A 77 5.28 -9.01 22.90
CA ASP A 77 4.00 -9.21 23.58
C ASP A 77 2.92 -9.79 22.65
N LEU A 78 3.21 -9.84 21.34
CA LEU A 78 2.32 -10.39 20.32
C LEU A 78 2.76 -11.80 19.91
N ASP A 79 1.79 -12.70 19.86
CA ASP A 79 1.98 -13.99 19.19
C ASP A 79 2.04 -13.83 17.65
N PRO A 80 2.60 -14.81 16.93
CA PRO A 80 2.65 -14.77 15.47
C PRO A 80 1.31 -14.55 14.77
N MET A 81 0.21 -15.12 15.27
CA MET A 81 -1.11 -14.96 14.64
C MET A 81 -1.62 -13.52 14.83
N GLN A 82 -1.42 -12.91 16.00
CA GLN A 82 -1.74 -11.51 16.26
C GLN A 82 -0.93 -10.58 15.34
N LYS A 83 0.36 -10.86 15.15
CA LYS A 83 1.20 -10.12 14.18
C LYS A 83 0.67 -10.27 12.75
N VAL A 84 0.23 -11.45 12.35
CA VAL A 84 -0.39 -11.69 11.03
C VAL A 84 -1.71 -10.93 10.87
N GLU A 85 -2.55 -10.88 11.91
CA GLU A 85 -3.79 -10.10 11.86
C GLU A 85 -3.51 -8.59 11.75
N MET A 86 -2.52 -8.09 12.49
CA MET A 86 -2.09 -6.70 12.40
C MET A 86 -1.45 -6.38 11.05
N LEU A 87 -0.68 -7.31 10.48
CA LEU A 87 -0.14 -7.20 9.12
C LEU A 87 -1.27 -6.99 8.10
N ALA A 88 -2.32 -7.81 8.17
CA ALA A 88 -3.48 -7.68 7.29
C ALA A 88 -4.16 -6.30 7.43
N ASP A 89 -4.41 -5.86 8.67
CA ASP A 89 -5.00 -4.55 8.93
C ASP A 89 -4.13 -3.40 8.39
N GLN A 90 -2.81 -3.44 8.62
CA GLN A 90 -1.90 -2.41 8.14
C GLN A 90 -1.87 -2.31 6.61
N TYR A 91 -1.88 -3.45 5.89
CA TYR A 91 -1.97 -3.43 4.43
C TYR A 91 -3.33 -2.92 3.94
N ILE A 92 -4.43 -3.31 4.58
CA ILE A 92 -5.77 -2.82 4.25
C ILE A 92 -5.84 -1.30 4.42
N ASP A 93 -5.43 -0.80 5.59
CA ASP A 93 -5.49 0.63 5.91
C ASP A 93 -4.58 1.44 4.98
N LYS A 94 -3.41 0.91 4.62
CA LYS A 94 -2.52 1.55 3.65
C LYS A 94 -3.16 1.66 2.26
N LEU A 95 -3.71 0.58 1.74
CA LEU A 95 -4.24 0.55 0.36
C LEU A 95 -5.55 1.34 0.25
N LEU A 96 -6.43 1.25 1.26
CA LEU A 96 -7.68 2.02 1.29
C LEU A 96 -7.44 3.50 1.59
N GLY A 97 -6.44 3.85 2.41
CA GLY A 97 -6.12 5.23 2.78
C GLY A 97 -5.20 5.96 1.79
N GLN A 98 -4.59 5.26 0.84
CA GLN A 98 -3.66 5.83 -0.14
C GLN A 98 -4.01 5.36 -1.56
N GLN A 99 -5.28 5.45 -1.96
CA GLN A 99 -5.77 4.88 -3.22
C GLN A 99 -5.10 5.49 -4.45
N CYS A 100 -4.90 6.81 -4.49
CA CYS A 100 -4.22 7.49 -5.60
C CYS A 100 -2.80 6.96 -5.76
N PHE A 101 -2.01 6.95 -4.68
CA PHE A 101 -0.69 6.32 -4.68
C PHE A 101 -0.73 4.85 -5.11
N HIS A 102 -1.68 4.05 -4.63
CA HIS A 102 -1.82 2.65 -5.04
C HIS A 102 -2.11 2.49 -6.54
N ARG A 103 -2.97 3.33 -7.13
CA ARG A 103 -3.21 3.33 -8.58
C ARG A 103 -1.96 3.63 -9.39
N ILE A 104 -1.18 4.64 -8.96
CA ILE A 104 0.12 4.96 -9.58
C ILE A 104 1.03 3.73 -9.53
N MET A 105 1.13 3.10 -8.37
CA MET A 105 1.97 1.92 -8.15
C MET A 105 1.58 0.76 -9.07
N VAL A 106 0.29 0.46 -9.21
CA VAL A 106 -0.20 -0.61 -10.11
C VAL A 106 0.16 -0.29 -11.56
N ARG A 107 -0.04 0.96 -12.00
CA ARG A 107 0.28 1.39 -13.37
C ARG A 107 1.76 1.26 -13.69
N GLU A 108 2.63 1.77 -12.82
CA GLU A 108 4.08 1.71 -13.02
C GLU A 108 4.62 0.27 -13.01
N GLN A 109 4.00 -0.63 -12.24
CA GLN A 109 4.37 -2.05 -12.24
C GLN A 109 4.00 -2.78 -13.52
N MET A 110 2.91 -2.40 -14.18
CA MET A 110 2.44 -3.09 -15.40
C MET A 110 3.14 -2.58 -16.65
N VAL A 111 3.42 -1.28 -16.73
CA VAL A 111 3.94 -0.67 -17.96
C VAL A 111 5.44 -0.40 -17.91
N HIS A 112 6.04 -0.39 -16.71
CA HIS A 112 7.48 -0.18 -16.51
C HIS A 112 8.03 1.13 -17.14
N HIS A 113 7.21 2.18 -17.24
CA HIS A 113 7.63 3.47 -17.83
C HIS A 113 8.80 4.10 -17.08
N ASN A 114 8.70 4.19 -15.76
CA ASN A 114 9.78 4.71 -14.93
C ASN A 114 10.60 3.58 -14.30
N LYS A 115 11.73 3.24 -14.93
CA LYS A 115 12.63 2.16 -14.47
C LYS A 115 13.06 2.32 -13.02
N PHE A 116 13.39 3.54 -12.59
CA PHE A 116 13.79 3.82 -11.22
C PHE A 116 12.64 3.52 -10.24
N ILE A 117 11.43 4.00 -10.52
CA ILE A 117 10.27 3.70 -9.68
C ILE A 117 9.98 2.20 -9.68
N GLY A 118 10.01 1.53 -10.83
CA GLY A 118 9.86 0.07 -10.92
C GLY A 118 10.85 -0.69 -10.03
N GLU A 119 12.13 -0.33 -10.07
CA GLU A 119 13.18 -0.91 -9.22
C GLU A 119 12.90 -0.65 -7.74
N GLN A 120 12.50 0.56 -7.37
CA GLN A 120 12.16 0.91 -5.99
C GLN A 120 10.95 0.13 -5.47
N ILE A 121 9.93 -0.08 -6.31
CA ILE A 121 8.76 -0.90 -5.99
C ILE A 121 9.19 -2.35 -5.76
N GLN A 122 10.02 -2.90 -6.64
CA GLN A 122 10.52 -4.27 -6.52
C GLN A 122 11.34 -4.46 -5.25
N GLN A 123 12.27 -3.55 -4.95
CA GLN A 123 13.07 -3.59 -3.71
C GLN A 123 12.18 -3.52 -2.46
N LEU A 124 11.16 -2.66 -2.46
CA LEU A 124 10.20 -2.56 -1.38
C LEU A 124 9.47 -3.91 -1.17
N LYS A 125 9.00 -4.54 -2.26
CA LYS A 125 8.33 -5.84 -2.19
C LYS A 125 9.25 -6.95 -1.68
N MET A 126 10.49 -7.03 -2.16
CA MET A 126 11.46 -8.03 -1.72
C MET A 126 11.77 -7.89 -0.23
N ARG A 127 11.99 -6.67 0.27
CA ARG A 127 12.20 -6.43 1.69
C ARG A 127 10.98 -6.83 2.52
N ASN A 128 9.78 -6.45 2.09
CA ASN A 128 8.56 -6.81 2.79
C ASN A 128 8.36 -8.33 2.83
N GLN A 129 8.67 -9.04 1.74
CA GLN A 129 8.62 -10.50 1.72
C GLN A 129 9.61 -11.13 2.71
N ALA A 130 10.83 -10.61 2.83
CA ALA A 130 11.81 -11.11 3.79
C ALA A 130 11.31 -10.97 5.23
N LEU A 131 10.75 -9.81 5.58
CA LEU A 131 10.16 -9.56 6.90
C LEU A 131 8.98 -10.50 7.22
N ILE A 132 8.12 -10.76 6.23
CA ILE A 132 6.95 -11.62 6.42
C ILE A 132 7.37 -13.10 6.47
N ARG A 133 8.40 -13.50 5.73
CA ARG A 133 8.98 -14.84 5.85
C ARG A 133 9.49 -15.10 7.27
N GLN A 134 10.17 -14.13 7.89
CA GLN A 134 10.60 -14.24 9.29
C GLN A 134 9.42 -14.45 10.25
N LEU A 135 8.31 -13.73 10.03
CA LEU A 135 7.09 -13.91 10.82
C LEU A 135 6.50 -15.32 10.69
N ILE A 136 6.43 -15.83 9.46
CA ILE A 136 5.91 -17.16 9.20
C ILE A 136 6.81 -18.23 9.82
N GLU A 137 8.13 -18.08 9.69
CA GLU A 137 9.12 -18.96 10.33
C GLU A 137 9.01 -18.94 11.86
N GLU A 138 8.79 -17.78 12.47
CA GLU A 138 8.53 -17.66 13.92
C GLU A 138 7.29 -18.48 14.34
N GLY A 139 6.19 -18.36 13.58
CA GLY A 139 4.97 -19.12 13.86
C GLY A 139 5.11 -20.63 13.61
N GLN A 140 5.92 -21.04 12.64
CA GLN A 140 6.25 -22.44 12.37
C GLN A 140 7.10 -23.04 13.50
N GLN A 141 8.10 -22.33 14.01
CA GLN A 141 8.91 -22.76 15.15
C GLN A 141 8.05 -22.95 16.42
N LYS A 142 7.05 -22.08 16.60
CA LYS A 142 6.05 -22.18 17.68
C LYS A 142 4.92 -23.19 17.40
N LYS A 143 4.98 -23.92 16.28
CA LYS A 143 3.95 -24.88 15.80
C LYS A 143 2.55 -24.28 15.63
N MET A 144 2.44 -22.96 15.54
CA MET A 144 1.18 -22.25 15.33
C MET A 144 0.78 -22.25 13.85
N PHE A 145 1.78 -22.27 12.95
CA PHE A 145 1.58 -22.28 11.50
C PHE A 145 2.06 -23.60 10.89
N LYS A 146 1.41 -24.02 9.81
CA LYS A 146 1.82 -25.19 9.01
C LYS A 146 3.20 -24.98 8.36
N ALA A 147 3.91 -26.08 8.08
CA ALA A 147 5.28 -26.02 7.56
C ALA A 147 5.39 -25.55 6.10
N ASP A 148 4.36 -25.76 5.30
CA ASP A 148 4.34 -25.59 3.84
C ASP A 148 3.67 -24.28 3.38
N VAL A 149 3.77 -23.21 4.17
CA VAL A 149 3.19 -21.91 3.80
C VAL A 149 3.97 -21.28 2.63
N ASP A 150 3.30 -21.13 1.49
CA ASP A 150 3.77 -20.30 0.38
C ASP A 150 3.57 -18.81 0.71
N VAL A 151 4.63 -18.17 1.23
CA VAL A 151 4.61 -16.75 1.62
C VAL A 151 4.30 -15.81 0.44
N PRO A 152 4.90 -15.97 -0.77
CA PRO A 152 4.47 -15.21 -1.95
C PRO A 152 2.98 -15.30 -2.24
N LEU A 153 2.37 -16.49 -2.23
CA LEU A 153 0.93 -16.67 -2.49
C LEU A 153 0.06 -16.10 -1.36
N LEU A 154 0.48 -16.24 -0.10
CA LEU A 154 -0.18 -15.61 1.05
C LEU A 154 -0.25 -14.08 0.86
N MET A 155 0.87 -13.47 0.43
CA MET A 155 0.92 -12.03 0.19
C MET A 155 0.17 -11.60 -1.07
N ASN A 156 0.18 -12.40 -2.13
CA ASN A 156 -0.67 -12.16 -3.29
C ASN A 156 -2.15 -12.22 -2.92
N THR A 157 -2.54 -13.10 -2.01
CA THR A 157 -3.92 -13.20 -1.51
C THR A 157 -4.32 -11.91 -0.78
N LEU A 158 -3.49 -11.40 0.13
CA LEU A 158 -3.75 -10.15 0.84
C LEU A 158 -3.73 -8.94 -0.10
N VAL A 159 -2.59 -8.69 -0.75
CA VAL A 159 -2.41 -7.48 -1.56
C VAL A 159 -3.30 -7.51 -2.78
N GLY A 160 -3.44 -8.66 -3.44
CA GLY A 160 -4.28 -8.84 -4.62
C GLY A 160 -5.75 -8.61 -4.31
N THR A 161 -6.29 -9.18 -3.23
CA THR A 161 -7.70 -9.00 -2.86
C THR A 161 -8.02 -7.53 -2.54
N VAL A 162 -7.17 -6.87 -1.74
CA VAL A 162 -7.38 -5.46 -1.38
C VAL A 162 -7.18 -4.57 -2.62
N SER A 163 -6.14 -4.83 -3.42
CA SER A 163 -5.86 -4.09 -4.65
C SER A 163 -7.01 -4.21 -5.64
N GLN A 164 -7.55 -5.41 -5.84
CA GLN A 164 -8.67 -5.67 -6.73
C GLN A 164 -9.90 -4.89 -6.29
N LEU A 165 -10.22 -4.89 -4.99
CA LEU A 165 -11.32 -4.10 -4.46
C LEU A 165 -11.15 -2.60 -4.75
N VAL A 166 -9.95 -2.05 -4.54
CA VAL A 166 -9.65 -0.62 -4.81
C VAL A 166 -9.79 -0.31 -6.29
N THR A 167 -9.24 -1.14 -7.19
CA THR A 167 -9.27 -0.88 -8.64
C THR A 167 -10.65 -1.09 -9.24
N THR A 168 -11.49 -1.95 -8.66
CA THR A 168 -12.86 -2.22 -9.15
C THR A 168 -13.94 -1.71 -8.21
N GLN A 169 -13.66 -0.69 -7.39
CA GLN A 169 -14.60 -0.24 -6.37
C GLN A 169 -15.94 0.23 -6.94
N HIS A 170 -15.96 0.88 -8.11
CA HIS A 170 -17.20 1.29 -8.77
C HIS A 170 -18.10 0.09 -9.08
N PHE A 171 -17.53 -0.98 -9.64
CA PHE A 171 -18.25 -2.23 -9.91
C PHE A 171 -18.76 -2.88 -8.62
N TYR A 172 -17.91 -2.96 -7.58
CA TYR A 172 -18.33 -3.51 -6.29
C TYR A 172 -19.50 -2.72 -5.70
N ARG A 173 -19.44 -1.38 -5.77
CA ARG A 173 -20.48 -0.50 -5.26
C ARG A 173 -21.76 -0.64 -6.05
N GLU A 174 -21.69 -0.78 -7.37
CA GLU A 174 -22.85 -0.99 -8.21
C GLU A 174 -23.54 -2.33 -7.91
N MET A 175 -22.78 -3.41 -7.86
CA MET A 175 -23.29 -4.75 -7.55
C MET A 175 -23.95 -4.84 -6.16
N ASN A 176 -23.57 -3.96 -5.23
CA ASN A 176 -24.06 -3.97 -3.85
C ASN A 176 -25.00 -2.79 -3.50
N ASN A 177 -25.44 -2.00 -4.49
CA ASN A 177 -26.29 -0.81 -4.27
C ASN A 177 -25.68 0.24 -3.33
N LEU A 178 -24.38 0.53 -3.48
CA LEU A 178 -23.58 1.48 -2.67
C LEU A 178 -23.09 2.70 -3.46
N GLN A 179 -23.71 2.99 -4.61
CA GLN A 179 -23.30 4.09 -5.49
C GLN A 179 -23.49 5.46 -4.82
N SER A 180 -24.41 5.56 -3.84
CA SER A 180 -24.70 6.81 -3.13
C SER A 180 -23.65 7.22 -2.09
N LEU A 181 -22.78 6.30 -1.67
CA LEU A 181 -21.75 6.62 -0.68
C LEU A 181 -20.72 7.62 -1.25
N THR A 182 -20.10 8.42 -0.38
CA THR A 182 -18.83 9.07 -0.72
C THR A 182 -17.69 8.04 -0.67
N ASP A 183 -16.51 8.41 -1.16
CA ASP A 183 -15.34 7.52 -1.09
C ASP A 183 -14.96 7.21 0.37
N ASP A 184 -15.02 8.21 1.26
CA ASP A 184 -14.74 8.04 2.69
C ASP A 184 -15.77 7.12 3.36
N GLU A 185 -17.06 7.31 3.08
CA GLU A 185 -18.13 6.44 3.59
C GLU A 185 -17.97 5.01 3.08
N PHE A 186 -17.57 4.84 1.82
CA PHE A 186 -17.31 3.51 1.25
C PHE A 186 -16.12 2.83 1.94
N VAL A 187 -15.03 3.56 2.19
CA VAL A 187 -13.87 3.05 2.94
C VAL A 187 -14.30 2.62 4.35
N THR A 188 -15.04 3.45 5.08
CA THR A 188 -15.56 3.11 6.41
C THR A 188 -16.45 1.86 6.37
N TYR A 189 -17.29 1.72 5.34
CA TYR A 189 -18.17 0.57 5.16
C TYR A 189 -17.40 -0.73 4.87
N ILE A 190 -16.41 -0.69 3.97
CA ILE A 190 -15.79 -1.90 3.42
C ILE A 190 -14.62 -2.41 4.28
N ARG A 191 -13.90 -1.50 4.95
CA ARG A 191 -12.70 -1.83 5.76
C ARG A 191 -12.93 -2.95 6.79
N PRO A 192 -13.96 -2.92 7.65
CA PRO A 192 -14.16 -3.99 8.64
C PRO A 192 -14.52 -5.34 7.98
N LYS A 193 -15.28 -5.32 6.87
CA LYS A 193 -15.65 -6.53 6.13
C LYS A 193 -14.42 -7.18 5.49
N LEU A 194 -13.59 -6.37 4.84
CA LEU A 194 -12.37 -6.81 4.20
C LEU A 194 -11.36 -7.37 5.22
N SER A 195 -11.19 -6.69 6.36
CA SER A 195 -10.32 -7.18 7.45
C SER A 195 -10.79 -8.54 7.96
N LYS A 196 -12.08 -8.68 8.27
CA LYS A 196 -12.64 -9.97 8.70
C LYS A 196 -12.41 -11.07 7.66
N HIS A 197 -12.69 -10.80 6.39
CA HIS A 197 -12.54 -11.75 5.29
C HIS A 197 -11.09 -12.23 5.11
N ILE A 198 -10.14 -11.28 5.05
CA ILE A 198 -8.72 -11.60 4.90
C ILE A 198 -8.19 -12.37 6.10
N LYS A 199 -8.54 -11.96 7.33
CA LYS A 199 -8.11 -12.67 8.55
C LYS A 199 -8.64 -14.10 8.60
N GLN A 200 -9.86 -14.34 8.11
CA GLN A 200 -10.41 -15.70 7.99
C GLN A 200 -9.62 -16.54 6.98
N ILE A 201 -9.32 -16.00 5.80
CA ILE A 201 -8.49 -16.67 4.80
C ILE A 201 -7.10 -16.98 5.35
N PHE A 202 -6.47 -16.00 6.00
CA PHE A 202 -5.13 -16.16 6.57
C PHE A 202 -5.12 -17.23 7.67
N LYS A 203 -6.13 -17.25 8.55
CA LYS A 203 -6.29 -18.32 9.55
C LYS A 203 -6.41 -19.70 8.89
N ALA A 204 -7.20 -19.83 7.82
CA ALA A 204 -7.36 -21.09 7.11
C ALA A 204 -6.08 -21.53 6.38
N ILE A 205 -5.32 -20.59 5.80
CA ILE A 205 -4.06 -20.90 5.11
C ILE A 205 -2.97 -21.27 6.11
N LEU A 206 -2.92 -20.62 7.28
CA LEU A 206 -1.81 -20.74 8.21
C LEU A 206 -1.99 -21.81 9.28
N LYS A 207 -3.21 -21.97 9.83
CA LYS A 207 -3.42 -22.86 10.97
C LYS A 207 -3.01 -24.29 10.62
N ASN A 208 -2.28 -24.91 11.54
CA ASN A 208 -2.01 -26.33 11.50
C ASN A 208 -3.27 -27.09 11.95
N GLU A 209 -3.79 -28.01 11.13
CA GLU A 209 -5.00 -28.80 11.44
C GLU A 209 -4.75 -29.88 12.51
N GLU A 210 -3.49 -30.16 12.86
CA GLU A 210 -3.12 -31.18 13.87
C GLU A 210 -3.34 -30.74 15.34
N HIS A 211 -3.97 -29.60 15.58
CA HIS A 211 -4.40 -29.16 16.92
C HIS A 211 -5.90 -28.86 16.93
N VAL A 212 -6.69 -29.94 17.03
CA VAL A 212 -8.06 -29.96 17.58
C VAL A 212 -8.04 -30.73 18.89
#